data_AF-A0A177F1A0-F1
#
_entry.id   AF-A0A177F1A0-F1
#
_cell.length_a   1.000
_cell.length_b   1.000
_cell.length_c   1.000
_cell.angle_alpha   90.00
_cell.angle_beta   90.00
_cell.angle_gamma   90.00
#
_symmetry.space_group_name_H-M   'P 1'
#
loop_
_entity.id
_entity.type
_entity.pdbx_description
1 polymer ?
#
loop_
_entity_poly.entity_id
_entity_poly.type
_entity_poly.pdbx_seq_one_letter_code
_entity_poly.pdbx_strand_id
1 'polypeptide(L)'
;MIKLVYVIERRPDMPEKVFYDYWLNKHGPLVRRHAKAIRAKKYVQSHIIETPINEALRSARNMLGPVAGITEVWWDSVEDFQAGLSTPEGQAAAAELSADEDKFIDVKKSRVFMTKEHVIFDYTDKKPLGGQTIKCTYLLTRRDNLSQEACHKTWLEDHGPFVNQFADVSNMTKYIQSHTIAPELNASIGKGRGLAAPLDGITEVWFDDPGKSQATEEAQKAADEAMVKDERRFVNMGTSHCFITKEYVIFDCSNSVSSAAL
;
A
#
# COMPACT_ATOMS: atom_id res chain seq x y z
N MET A 1 -10.81 -11.20 3.77
CA MET A 1 -9.38 -11.06 3.48
C MET A 1 -8.73 -10.06 4.43
N ILE A 2 -7.46 -10.31 4.70
CA ILE A 2 -6.49 -9.40 5.31
C ILE A 2 -5.41 -9.06 4.27
N LYS A 3 -4.71 -7.95 4.47
CA LYS A 3 -3.62 -7.50 3.60
C LYS A 3 -2.36 -7.22 4.42
N LEU A 4 -1.24 -7.84 4.08
CA LEU A 4 0.08 -7.40 4.56
C LEU A 4 0.58 -6.30 3.64
N VAL A 5 1.04 -5.20 4.23
CA VAL A 5 1.76 -4.13 3.54
C VAL A 5 3.22 -4.22 3.93
N TYR A 6 4.10 -4.22 2.94
CA TYR A 6 5.55 -4.13 3.11
C TYR A 6 6.05 -2.85 2.45
N VAL A 7 6.40 -1.85 3.27
CA VAL A 7 7.06 -0.62 2.84
C VAL A 7 8.53 -0.92 2.61
N ILE A 8 8.99 -0.78 1.37
CA ILE A 8 10.32 -1.21 0.95
C ILE A 8 11.28 -0.03 0.91
N GLU A 9 12.41 -0.20 1.60
CA GLU A 9 13.59 0.64 1.45
C GLU A 9 14.62 -0.12 0.62
N ARG A 10 15.05 0.49 -0.50
CA ARG A 10 16.08 -0.07 -1.36
C ARG A 10 17.41 -0.09 -0.60
N ARG A 11 18.20 -1.16 -0.76
CA ARG A 11 19.58 -1.15 -0.23
C ARG A 11 20.38 0.01 -0.82
N PRO A 12 21.14 0.75 -0.01
CA PRO A 12 21.86 1.94 -0.48
C PRO A 12 22.97 1.61 -1.51
N ASP A 13 23.49 0.38 -1.50
CA ASP A 13 24.55 -0.10 -2.42
C ASP A 13 24.01 -0.60 -3.77
N MET A 14 22.70 -0.72 -3.94
CA MET A 14 22.08 -1.24 -5.16
C MET A 14 21.63 -0.11 -6.10
N PRO A 15 22.08 -0.03 -7.36
CA PRO A 15 21.56 0.96 -8.30
C PRO A 15 20.04 0.85 -8.47
N GLU A 16 19.35 1.98 -8.53
CA GLU A 16 17.89 2.05 -8.57
C GLU A 16 17.27 1.21 -9.70
N LYS A 17 17.76 1.36 -10.93
CA LYS A 17 17.28 0.58 -12.06
C LYS A 17 17.44 -0.93 -11.84
N VAL A 18 18.53 -1.34 -11.20
CA VAL A 18 18.79 -2.76 -10.89
C VAL A 18 17.84 -3.25 -9.81
N PHE A 19 17.53 -2.42 -8.81
CA PHE A 19 16.55 -2.72 -7.77
C PHE A 19 15.16 -2.97 -8.33
N TYR A 20 14.61 -2.05 -9.15
CA TYR A 20 13.26 -2.22 -9.70
C TYR A 20 13.18 -3.40 -10.68
N ASP A 21 14.22 -3.62 -11.49
CA ASP A 21 14.31 -4.79 -12.36
C ASP A 21 14.34 -6.10 -11.55
N TYR A 22 15.16 -6.16 -10.50
CA TYR A 22 15.22 -7.33 -9.62
C TYR A 22 13.88 -7.58 -8.92
N TRP A 23 13.29 -6.54 -8.34
CA TRP A 23 12.04 -6.64 -7.60
C TRP A 23 10.90 -7.15 -8.49
N LEU A 24 10.75 -6.59 -9.70
CA LEU A 24 9.70 -6.98 -10.64
C LEU A 24 9.98 -8.33 -11.30
N ASN A 25 11.18 -8.52 -11.85
CA ASN A 25 11.48 -9.62 -12.79
C ASN A 25 12.17 -10.82 -12.14
N LYS A 26 12.61 -10.73 -10.89
CA LYS A 26 13.18 -11.86 -10.11
C LYS A 26 12.35 -12.19 -8.89
N HIS A 27 12.17 -11.21 -8.00
CA HIS A 27 11.44 -11.42 -6.75
C HIS A 27 9.94 -11.67 -6.99
N GLY A 28 9.29 -10.91 -7.87
CA GLY A 28 7.88 -11.11 -8.22
C GLY A 28 7.54 -12.55 -8.66
N PRO A 29 8.24 -13.10 -9.68
CA PRO A 29 8.09 -14.50 -10.07
C PRO A 29 8.38 -15.51 -8.96
N LEU A 30 9.35 -15.22 -8.08
CA LEU A 30 9.64 -16.06 -6.91
C LEU A 30 8.47 -16.10 -5.92
N VAL A 31 7.88 -14.95 -5.60
CA VAL A 31 6.67 -14.88 -4.74
C VAL A 31 5.51 -15.64 -5.39
N ARG A 32 5.30 -15.49 -6.70
CA ARG A 32 4.28 -16.24 -7.44
C ARG A 32 4.49 -17.75 -7.36
N ARG A 33 5.73 -18.23 -7.50
CA ARG A 33 6.08 -19.66 -7.36
C ARG A 33 5.69 -20.19 -5.97
N HIS A 34 5.85 -19.38 -4.94
CA HIS A 34 5.54 -19.73 -3.56
C HIS A 34 4.11 -19.44 -3.12
N ALA A 35 3.29 -18.79 -3.95
CA ALA A 35 1.95 -18.32 -3.60
C ALA A 35 1.08 -19.41 -2.94
N LYS A 36 1.09 -20.63 -3.49
CA LYS A 36 0.34 -21.76 -2.93
C LYS A 36 0.88 -22.22 -1.58
N ALA A 37 2.21 -22.30 -1.43
CA ALA A 37 2.85 -22.78 -0.20
C ALA A 37 2.58 -21.82 0.97
N ILE A 38 2.63 -20.50 0.71
CA ILE A 38 2.32 -19.48 1.72
C ILE A 38 0.84 -19.11 1.76
N ARG A 39 -0.02 -19.78 0.98
CA ARG A 39 -1.48 -19.55 0.86
C ARG A 39 -1.87 -18.13 0.42
N ALA A 40 -0.96 -17.38 -0.20
CA ALA A 40 -1.22 -16.04 -0.69
C ALA A 40 -2.25 -16.05 -1.84
N LYS A 41 -3.19 -15.12 -1.77
CA LYS A 41 -4.30 -14.96 -2.73
C LYS A 41 -4.02 -13.91 -3.78
N LYS A 42 -3.25 -12.89 -3.44
CA LYS A 42 -2.89 -11.80 -4.33
C LYS A 42 -1.53 -11.26 -3.93
N TYR A 43 -0.77 -10.79 -4.91
CA TYR A 43 0.49 -10.11 -4.72
C TYR A 43 0.62 -8.94 -5.70
N VAL A 44 0.85 -7.75 -5.15
CA VAL A 44 0.97 -6.50 -5.91
C VAL A 44 2.27 -5.82 -5.53
N GLN A 45 2.97 -5.27 -6.52
CA GLN A 45 4.07 -4.34 -6.31
C GLN A 45 3.65 -2.95 -6.78
N SER A 46 3.96 -1.94 -5.99
CA SER A 46 3.70 -0.53 -6.31
C SER A 46 5.02 0.21 -6.26
N HIS A 47 5.64 0.41 -7.42
CA HIS A 47 6.94 1.06 -7.54
C HIS A 47 6.77 2.56 -7.66
N ILE A 48 7.63 3.36 -7.03
CA ILE A 48 7.57 4.81 -7.19
C ILE A 48 7.68 5.23 -8.67
N ILE A 49 6.96 6.28 -9.05
CA ILE A 49 7.22 7.03 -10.27
C ILE A 49 8.00 8.28 -9.90
N GLU A 50 9.16 8.49 -10.52
CA GLU A 50 9.91 9.74 -10.39
C GLU A 50 9.18 10.85 -11.16
N THR A 51 8.56 11.77 -10.42
CA THR A 51 7.76 12.86 -11.00
C THR A 51 7.77 14.09 -10.08
N PRO A 52 7.73 15.32 -10.64
CA PRO A 52 7.55 16.55 -9.85
C PRO A 52 6.28 16.56 -8.99
N ILE A 53 5.28 15.73 -9.33
CA ILE A 53 4.04 15.60 -8.55
C ILE A 53 4.34 15.16 -7.10
N ASN A 54 5.35 14.30 -6.88
CA ASN A 54 5.71 13.85 -5.53
C ASN A 54 6.15 15.03 -4.65
N GLU A 55 6.92 15.96 -5.21
CA GLU A 55 7.36 17.17 -4.49
C GLU A 55 6.18 18.07 -4.14
N ALA A 56 5.28 18.31 -5.09
CA ALA A 56 4.08 19.11 -4.87
C ALA A 56 3.17 18.51 -3.79
N LEU A 57 2.92 17.19 -3.86
CA LEU A 57 2.09 16.46 -2.90
C LEU A 57 2.65 16.52 -1.49
N ARG A 58 3.96 16.24 -1.32
CA ARG A 58 4.59 16.22 0.01
C ARG A 58 4.68 17.62 0.61
N SER A 59 5.00 18.62 -0.20
CA SER A 59 5.18 20.00 0.27
C SER A 59 3.85 20.64 0.69
N ALA A 60 2.75 20.36 -0.02
CA ALA A 60 1.41 20.82 0.40
C ALA A 60 0.98 20.28 1.77
N ARG A 61 1.45 19.08 2.13
CA ARG A 61 1.11 18.40 3.39
C ARG A 61 2.13 18.59 4.51
N ASN A 62 3.36 18.98 4.17
CA ASN A 62 4.53 18.89 5.03
C ASN A 62 4.81 17.44 5.45
N MET A 63 4.75 16.54 4.46
CA MET A 63 5.05 15.10 4.60
C MET A 63 6.50 14.79 4.20
N LEU A 64 6.98 13.63 4.65
CA LEU A 64 8.25 13.06 4.24
C LEU A 64 8.24 12.71 2.74
N GLY A 65 9.44 12.64 2.17
CA GLY A 65 9.65 12.25 0.77
C GLY A 65 9.25 10.79 0.49
N PRO A 66 9.27 10.38 -0.78
CA PRO A 66 8.90 9.04 -1.17
C PRO A 66 9.83 7.97 -0.60
N VAL A 67 9.32 6.74 -0.54
CA VAL A 67 10.12 5.51 -0.40
C VAL A 67 10.21 4.81 -1.75
N ALA A 68 10.97 3.72 -1.87
CA ALA A 68 11.12 2.99 -3.14
C ALA A 68 9.78 2.38 -3.64
N GLY A 69 8.89 2.02 -2.71
CA GLY A 69 7.56 1.55 -3.03
C GLY A 69 6.96 0.70 -1.92
N ILE A 70 5.85 0.05 -2.23
CA ILE A 70 5.24 -0.96 -1.35
C ILE A 70 5.02 -2.26 -2.10
N THR A 71 5.05 -3.38 -1.39
CA THR A 71 4.36 -4.59 -1.84
C THR A 71 3.23 -4.95 -0.90
N GLU A 72 2.24 -5.62 -1.47
CA GLU A 72 1.00 -5.96 -0.79
C GLU A 72 0.70 -7.42 -1.07
N VAL A 73 0.33 -8.17 -0.03
CA VAL A 73 0.01 -9.60 -0.11
C VAL A 73 -1.29 -9.86 0.64
N TRP A 74 -2.20 -10.65 0.06
CA TRP A 74 -3.51 -10.92 0.66
C TRP A 74 -3.68 -12.39 1.07
N TRP A 75 -4.40 -12.60 2.16
CA TRP A 75 -4.89 -13.90 2.64
C TRP A 75 -6.36 -13.83 3.02
N ASP A 76 -7.01 -14.98 3.16
CA ASP A 76 -8.43 -15.01 3.56
C ASP A 76 -8.62 -14.46 4.98
N SER A 77 -7.72 -14.84 5.90
CA SER A 77 -7.70 -14.41 7.30
C SER A 77 -6.28 -14.48 7.93
N VAL A 78 -6.14 -14.04 9.19
CA VAL A 78 -4.87 -14.15 9.94
C VAL A 78 -4.52 -15.63 10.18
N GLU A 79 -5.52 -16.46 10.43
CA GLU A 79 -5.36 -17.90 10.62
C GLU A 79 -4.89 -18.58 9.34
N ASP A 80 -5.38 -18.14 8.17
CA ASP A 80 -4.94 -18.64 6.86
C ASP A 80 -3.47 -18.31 6.60
N PHE A 81 -3.04 -17.08 6.91
CA PHE A 81 -1.63 -16.67 6.88
C PHE A 81 -0.77 -17.54 7.81
N GLN A 82 -1.17 -17.72 9.07
CA GLN A 82 -0.43 -18.52 10.05
C GLN A 82 -0.35 -19.99 9.64
N ALA A 83 -1.44 -20.57 9.13
CA ALA A 83 -1.50 -21.94 8.65
C ALA A 83 -0.60 -22.18 7.44
N GLY A 84 -0.43 -21.18 6.57
CA GLY A 84 0.54 -21.23 5.48
C GLY A 84 1.96 -21.39 6.02
N LEU A 85 2.32 -20.55 7.00
CA LEU A 85 3.65 -20.51 7.61
C LEU A 85 3.93 -21.62 8.64
N SER A 86 2.94 -22.44 8.99
CA SER A 86 3.12 -23.57 9.93
C SER A 86 3.52 -24.88 9.25
N THR A 87 3.54 -24.93 7.91
CA THR A 87 3.93 -26.13 7.14
C THR A 87 5.41 -26.13 6.80
N PRO A 88 6.07 -27.31 6.63
CA PRO A 88 7.45 -27.36 6.16
C PRO A 88 7.66 -26.64 4.82
N GLU A 89 6.72 -26.77 3.89
CA GLU A 89 6.77 -26.11 2.59
C GLU A 89 6.65 -24.59 2.72
N GLY A 90 5.73 -24.11 3.55
CA GLY A 90 5.54 -22.68 3.81
C GLY A 90 6.73 -22.06 4.56
N GLN A 91 7.34 -22.78 5.50
CA GLN A 91 8.56 -22.33 6.18
C GLN A 91 9.76 -22.26 5.22
N ALA A 92 9.93 -23.26 4.36
CA ALA A 92 10.96 -23.23 3.32
C ALA A 92 10.75 -22.07 2.34
N ALA A 93 9.51 -21.84 1.91
CA ALA A 93 9.14 -20.71 1.07
C ALA A 93 9.44 -19.35 1.74
N ALA A 94 9.05 -19.18 3.00
CA ALA A 94 9.31 -17.96 3.76
C ALA A 94 10.81 -17.71 3.96
N ALA A 95 11.60 -18.77 4.20
CA ALA A 95 13.04 -18.66 4.31
C ALA A 95 13.69 -18.26 2.97
N GLU A 96 13.27 -18.85 1.85
CA GLU A 96 13.76 -18.48 0.52
C GLU A 96 13.40 -17.03 0.16
N LEU A 97 12.17 -16.60 0.46
CA LEU A 97 11.73 -15.22 0.24
C LEU A 97 12.52 -14.23 1.10
N SER A 98 12.70 -14.53 2.39
CA SER A 98 13.50 -13.67 3.27
C SER A 98 14.94 -13.54 2.80
N ALA A 99 15.58 -14.64 2.42
CA ALA A 99 16.95 -14.64 1.89
C ALA A 99 17.06 -13.94 0.54
N ASP A 100 15.98 -13.95 -0.27
CA ASP A 100 15.91 -13.20 -1.51
C ASP A 100 15.78 -11.69 -1.27
N GLU A 101 14.92 -11.29 -0.34
CA GLU A 101 14.72 -9.90 0.07
C GLU A 101 16.03 -9.26 0.58
N ASP A 102 16.81 -9.97 1.39
CA ASP A 102 18.11 -9.51 1.91
C ASP A 102 19.09 -9.08 0.81
N LYS A 103 18.90 -9.54 -0.43
CA LYS A 103 19.74 -9.17 -1.58
C LYS A 103 19.46 -7.77 -2.12
N PHE A 104 18.25 -7.22 -1.92
CA PHE A 104 17.82 -5.98 -2.59
C PHE A 104 17.17 -4.93 -1.68
N ILE A 105 16.71 -5.29 -0.47
CA ILE A 105 16.08 -4.35 0.47
C ILE A 105 16.93 -4.08 1.72
N ASP A 106 16.86 -2.86 2.26
CA ASP A 106 17.32 -2.53 3.60
C ASP A 106 16.22 -2.92 4.59
N VAL A 107 16.26 -4.17 5.07
CA VAL A 107 15.25 -4.74 5.97
C VAL A 107 15.05 -3.88 7.22
N LYS A 108 16.13 -3.30 7.77
CA LYS A 108 16.03 -2.54 9.03
C LYS A 108 15.30 -1.21 8.90
N LYS A 109 15.31 -0.62 7.70
CA LYS A 109 14.55 0.60 7.40
C LYS A 109 13.17 0.32 6.80
N SER A 110 12.98 -0.88 6.26
CA SER A 110 11.70 -1.35 5.73
C SER A 110 10.70 -1.67 6.86
N ARG A 111 9.40 -1.71 6.54
CA ARG A 111 8.31 -1.93 7.51
C ARG A 111 7.31 -2.96 7.00
N VAL A 112 6.87 -3.87 7.84
CA VAL A 112 5.82 -4.85 7.51
C VAL A 112 4.70 -4.77 8.53
N PHE A 113 3.45 -4.75 8.08
CA PHE A 113 2.30 -4.77 8.96
C PHE A 113 1.05 -5.34 8.29
N MET A 114 0.23 -6.02 9.08
CA MET A 114 -1.08 -6.52 8.67
C MET A 114 -2.11 -5.40 8.72
N THR A 115 -3.01 -5.40 7.75
CA THR A 115 -4.07 -4.41 7.59
C THR A 115 -5.41 -5.05 7.25
N LYS A 116 -6.47 -4.31 7.51
CA LYS A 116 -7.82 -4.55 7.00
C LYS A 116 -8.15 -3.48 5.96
N GLU A 117 -8.58 -3.90 4.77
CA GLU A 117 -9.02 -2.99 3.72
C GLU A 117 -10.47 -2.52 3.92
N HIS A 118 -10.67 -1.24 3.64
CA HIS A 118 -11.94 -0.54 3.58
C HIS A 118 -12.01 0.16 2.22
N VAL A 119 -12.80 -0.41 1.30
CA VAL A 119 -13.11 0.24 0.02
C VAL A 119 -14.09 1.38 0.31
N ILE A 120 -13.64 2.62 0.14
CA ILE A 120 -14.51 3.79 0.37
C ILE A 120 -15.34 4.06 -0.87
N PHE A 121 -14.70 4.04 -2.03
CA PHE A 121 -15.37 4.01 -3.32
C PHE A 121 -14.52 3.31 -4.37
N ASP A 122 -15.20 2.65 -5.29
CA ASP A 122 -14.62 2.04 -6.47
C ASP A 122 -15.52 2.35 -7.67
N TYR A 123 -15.05 3.23 -8.55
CA TYR A 123 -15.78 3.66 -9.75
C TYR A 123 -15.23 3.04 -11.03
N THR A 124 -14.42 1.97 -10.95
CA THR A 124 -13.79 1.37 -12.13
C THR A 124 -14.79 0.85 -13.16
N ASP A 125 -16.02 0.50 -12.76
CA ASP A 125 -17.10 0.13 -13.69
C ASP A 125 -17.53 1.30 -14.60
N LYS A 126 -17.38 2.54 -14.12
CA LYS A 126 -17.78 3.78 -14.82
C LYS A 126 -16.59 4.55 -15.39
N LYS A 127 -15.45 4.48 -14.71
CA LYS A 127 -14.17 5.10 -15.08
C LYS A 127 -13.09 4.01 -15.10
N PRO A 128 -13.04 3.16 -16.15
CA PRO A 128 -12.08 2.06 -16.20
C PRO A 128 -10.64 2.57 -16.11
N LEU A 129 -9.78 1.83 -15.40
CA LEU A 129 -8.35 2.13 -15.32
C LEU A 129 -7.64 1.67 -16.59
N GLY A 130 -6.90 2.57 -17.25
CA GLY A 130 -6.17 2.34 -18.49
C GLY A 130 -4.64 2.42 -18.37
N GLY A 131 -3.97 2.52 -19.51
CA GLY A 131 -2.49 2.51 -19.58
C GLY A 131 -1.81 3.66 -18.83
N GLN A 132 -2.52 4.77 -18.63
CA GLN A 132 -2.02 5.97 -17.95
C GLN A 132 -2.29 5.96 -16.44
N THR A 133 -2.89 4.88 -15.91
CA THR A 133 -3.22 4.81 -14.50
C THR A 133 -1.99 4.97 -13.62
N ILE A 134 -2.16 5.85 -12.63
CA ILE A 134 -1.25 6.06 -11.52
C ILE A 134 -1.98 5.85 -10.20
N LYS A 135 -1.21 5.49 -9.17
CA LYS A 135 -1.72 5.33 -7.80
C LYS A 135 -0.99 6.29 -6.87
N CYS A 136 -1.71 7.16 -6.18
CA CYS A 136 -1.17 7.92 -5.07
C CYS A 136 -1.27 7.07 -3.80
N THR A 137 -0.14 6.84 -3.15
CA THR A 137 -0.02 6.05 -1.93
C THR A 137 0.38 6.97 -0.77
N TYR A 138 -0.35 6.86 0.33
CA TYR A 138 -0.03 7.53 1.59
C TYR A 138 0.37 6.49 2.63
N LEU A 139 1.50 6.72 3.29
CA LEU A 139 1.98 5.93 4.42
C LEU A 139 1.70 6.72 5.69
N LEU A 140 0.76 6.26 6.51
CA LEU A 140 0.19 7.10 7.57
C LEU A 140 0.69 6.70 8.95
N THR A 141 1.16 7.71 9.69
CA THR A 141 1.30 7.66 11.13
C THR A 141 0.25 8.59 11.72
N ARG A 142 -0.47 8.14 12.76
CA ARG A 142 -1.44 8.97 13.45
C ARG A 142 -0.77 10.07 14.25
N ARG A 143 -1.53 11.10 14.63
CA ARG A 143 -1.08 12.11 15.60
C ARG A 143 -0.76 11.48 16.96
N ASP A 144 0.31 11.94 17.60
CA ASP A 144 0.81 11.42 18.88
C ASP A 144 -0.24 11.48 20.01
N ASN A 145 -1.21 12.40 19.92
CA ASN A 145 -2.28 12.57 20.90
C ASN A 145 -3.51 11.68 20.64
N LEU A 146 -3.46 10.76 19.67
CA LEU A 146 -4.55 9.85 19.34
C LEU A 146 -4.18 8.39 19.63
N SER A 147 -5.16 7.63 20.14
CA SER A 147 -5.09 6.16 20.05
C SER A 147 -5.23 5.73 18.58
N GLN A 148 -4.76 4.52 18.27
CA GLN A 148 -4.94 3.94 16.94
C GLN A 148 -6.42 3.81 16.59
N GLU A 149 -7.24 3.33 17.53
CA GLU A 149 -8.69 3.22 17.37
C GLU A 149 -9.34 4.58 17.04
N ALA A 150 -8.98 5.64 17.76
CA ALA A 150 -9.51 6.99 17.50
C ALA A 150 -9.08 7.50 16.11
N CYS A 151 -7.83 7.26 15.71
CA CYS A 151 -7.35 7.59 14.38
C CYS A 151 -8.13 6.85 13.30
N HIS A 152 -8.27 5.52 13.41
CA HIS A 152 -8.99 4.69 12.46
C HIS A 152 -10.46 5.09 12.37
N LYS A 153 -11.09 5.39 13.50
CA LYS A 153 -12.48 5.87 13.53
C LYS A 153 -12.65 7.16 12.74
N THR A 154 -11.87 8.20 13.05
CA THR A 154 -11.91 9.47 12.30
C THR A 154 -11.59 9.26 10.81
N TRP A 155 -10.62 8.41 10.51
CA TRP A 155 -10.20 8.14 9.14
C TRP A 155 -11.31 7.44 8.33
N LEU A 156 -11.97 6.43 8.89
CA LEU A 156 -13.01 5.66 8.20
C LEU A 156 -14.37 6.36 8.19
N GLU A 157 -14.83 6.82 9.35
CA GLU A 157 -16.21 7.32 9.53
C GLU A 157 -16.37 8.78 9.10
N ASP A 158 -15.32 9.60 9.20
CA ASP A 158 -15.37 11.02 8.81
C ASP A 158 -14.65 11.26 7.48
N HIS A 159 -13.34 10.96 7.42
CA HIS A 159 -12.49 11.32 6.28
C HIS A 159 -12.86 10.55 5.01
N GLY A 160 -13.18 9.25 5.11
CA GLY A 160 -13.60 8.44 3.95
C GLY A 160 -14.81 9.06 3.21
N PRO A 161 -15.96 9.25 3.89
CA PRO A 161 -17.11 9.93 3.30
C PRO A 161 -16.83 11.36 2.84
N PHE A 162 -15.96 12.09 3.54
CA PHE A 162 -15.56 13.44 3.15
C PHE A 162 -14.79 13.45 1.83
N VAL A 163 -13.76 12.59 1.66
CA VAL A 163 -13.00 12.48 0.40
C VAL A 163 -13.88 12.06 -0.76
N ASN A 164 -14.85 11.16 -0.52
CA ASN A 164 -15.79 10.73 -1.56
C ASN A 164 -16.55 11.90 -2.22
N GLN A 165 -16.83 12.98 -1.46
CA GLN A 165 -17.48 14.19 -2.00
C GLN A 165 -16.62 14.92 -3.05
N PHE A 166 -15.29 14.70 -3.03
CA PHE A 166 -14.34 15.30 -3.96
C PHE A 166 -13.87 14.35 -5.06
N ALA A 167 -14.38 13.12 -5.13
CA ALA A 167 -13.91 12.11 -6.06
C ALA A 167 -14.01 12.57 -7.52
N ASP A 168 -15.10 13.24 -7.90
CA ASP A 168 -15.26 13.77 -9.26
C ASP A 168 -14.39 14.99 -9.53
N VAL A 169 -14.36 15.98 -8.63
CA VAL A 169 -13.55 17.21 -8.77
C VAL A 169 -12.05 16.90 -8.85
N SER A 170 -11.60 15.91 -8.09
CA SER A 170 -10.20 15.48 -8.01
C SER A 170 -9.87 14.33 -8.97
N ASN A 171 -10.80 13.96 -9.85
CA ASN A 171 -10.66 12.87 -10.83
C ASN A 171 -10.19 11.53 -10.22
N MET A 172 -10.65 11.21 -9.01
CA MET A 172 -10.36 9.93 -8.36
C MET A 172 -11.27 8.84 -8.92
N THR A 173 -10.66 7.71 -9.29
CA THR A 173 -11.39 6.53 -9.77
C THR A 173 -11.69 5.56 -8.63
N LYS A 174 -10.74 5.37 -7.72
CA LYS A 174 -10.84 4.40 -6.63
C LYS A 174 -10.09 4.90 -5.41
N TYR A 175 -10.63 4.63 -4.23
CA TYR A 175 -10.01 5.01 -2.96
C TYR A 175 -10.19 3.88 -1.94
N ILE A 176 -9.06 3.42 -1.38
CA ILE A 176 -9.01 2.39 -0.35
C ILE A 176 -8.24 2.91 0.86
N GLN A 177 -8.78 2.64 2.05
CA GLN A 177 -8.03 2.73 3.31
C GLN A 177 -7.64 1.33 3.75
N SER A 178 -6.40 1.16 4.20
CA SER A 178 -5.94 -0.10 4.78
C SER A 178 -5.43 0.18 6.20
N HIS A 179 -6.24 -0.18 7.19
CA HIS A 179 -5.99 0.13 8.60
C HIS A 179 -5.17 -0.98 9.24
N THR A 180 -4.10 -0.64 9.96
CA THR A 180 -3.25 -1.63 10.62
C THR A 180 -4.04 -2.41 11.68
N ILE A 181 -3.91 -3.72 11.68
CA ILE A 181 -4.53 -4.64 12.64
C ILE A 181 -3.50 -5.58 13.25
N ALA A 182 -3.90 -6.44 14.18
CA ALA A 182 -3.09 -7.53 14.73
C ALA A 182 -1.73 -7.06 15.33
N PRO A 183 -1.76 -6.18 16.36
CA PRO A 183 -0.54 -5.59 16.92
C PRO A 183 0.48 -6.62 17.43
N GLU A 184 0.02 -7.72 18.03
CA GLU A 184 0.89 -8.79 18.52
C GLU A 184 1.61 -9.53 17.38
N LEU A 185 0.88 -9.80 16.29
CA LEU A 185 1.46 -10.44 15.11
C LEU A 185 2.49 -9.51 14.45
N ASN A 186 2.16 -8.22 14.31
CA ASN A 186 3.09 -7.23 13.75
C ASN A 186 4.37 -7.11 14.61
N ALA A 187 4.24 -7.12 15.94
CA ALA A 187 5.39 -7.10 16.84
C ALA A 187 6.28 -8.35 16.65
N SER A 188 5.67 -9.53 16.48
CA SER A 188 6.39 -10.79 16.22
C SER A 188 7.16 -10.75 14.89
N ILE A 189 6.49 -10.38 13.80
CA ILE A 189 7.08 -10.24 12.46
C ILE A 189 8.24 -9.22 12.49
N GLY A 190 7.99 -8.06 13.12
CA GLY A 190 8.98 -6.98 13.22
C GLY A 190 10.25 -7.40 13.95
N LYS A 191 10.11 -8.04 15.12
CA LYS A 191 11.24 -8.50 15.93
C LYS A 191 12.07 -9.56 15.22
N GLY A 192 11.44 -10.50 14.53
CA GLY A 192 12.14 -11.60 13.86
C GLY A 192 13.13 -11.15 12.79
N ARG A 193 12.85 -10.02 12.12
CA ARG A 193 13.65 -9.51 11.00
C ARG A 193 14.37 -8.19 11.28
N GLY A 194 14.08 -7.56 12.43
CA GLY A 194 14.63 -6.24 12.77
C GLY A 194 14.03 -5.11 11.93
N LEU A 195 12.79 -5.25 11.47
CA LEU A 195 12.05 -4.24 10.70
C LEU A 195 11.77 -3.00 11.54
N ALA A 196 11.61 -1.86 10.88
CA ALA A 196 11.12 -0.64 11.52
C ALA A 196 9.66 -0.79 11.98
N ALA A 197 9.25 0.06 12.93
CA ALA A 197 7.92 0.00 13.54
C ALA A 197 6.80 0.09 12.49
N PRO A 198 5.68 -0.64 12.71
CA PRO A 198 4.53 -0.60 11.82
C PRO A 198 3.91 0.80 11.78
N LEU A 199 3.30 1.13 10.66
CA LEU A 199 2.51 2.35 10.48
C LEU A 199 1.08 2.14 10.98
N ASP A 200 0.29 3.21 11.07
CA ASP A 200 -1.14 3.10 11.40
C ASP A 200 -2.00 2.67 10.21
N GLY A 201 -1.48 2.77 8.99
CA GLY A 201 -2.09 2.22 7.80
C GLY A 201 -1.58 2.86 6.51
N ILE A 202 -2.25 2.55 5.40
CA ILE A 202 -2.05 3.21 4.11
C ILE A 202 -3.36 3.70 3.50
N THR A 203 -3.30 4.82 2.77
CA THR A 203 -4.36 5.21 1.81
C THR A 203 -3.83 4.96 0.41
N GLU A 204 -4.69 4.47 -0.47
CA GLU A 204 -4.40 4.31 -1.89
C GLU A 204 -5.50 4.93 -2.72
N VAL A 205 -5.10 5.76 -3.68
CA VAL A 205 -6.02 6.48 -4.58
C VAL A 205 -5.57 6.25 -6.02
N TRP A 206 -6.45 5.68 -6.84
CA TRP A 206 -6.17 5.46 -8.26
C TRP A 206 -6.81 6.56 -9.10
N PHE A 207 -6.05 6.99 -10.11
CA PHE A 207 -6.48 7.95 -11.12
C PHE A 207 -6.29 7.27 -12.48
N ASP A 208 -7.30 7.29 -13.35
CA ASP A 208 -7.16 6.72 -14.70
C ASP A 208 -6.17 7.53 -15.55
N ASP A 209 -6.39 8.84 -15.60
CA ASP A 209 -5.53 9.81 -16.29
C ASP A 209 -5.51 11.12 -15.47
N PRO A 210 -4.43 11.41 -14.74
CA PRO A 210 -4.36 12.60 -13.88
C PRO A 210 -4.42 13.91 -14.68
N GLY A 211 -4.18 13.90 -16.00
CA GLY A 211 -4.25 15.08 -16.86
C GLY A 211 -5.66 15.43 -17.35
N LYS A 212 -6.66 14.57 -17.10
CA LYS A 212 -8.04 14.73 -17.60
C LYS A 212 -9.05 15.05 -16.49
N SER A 213 -8.85 16.15 -15.77
CA SER A 213 -9.92 16.68 -14.92
C SER A 213 -10.82 17.64 -15.72
N GLN A 214 -12.13 17.56 -15.49
CA GLN A 214 -13.12 18.51 -16.01
C GLN A 214 -13.37 19.69 -15.07
N ALA A 215 -12.82 19.64 -13.85
CA ALA A 215 -12.94 20.72 -12.87
C ALA A 215 -11.90 21.82 -13.12
N THR A 216 -12.22 23.06 -12.75
CA THR A 216 -11.27 24.17 -12.84
C THR A 216 -10.13 23.99 -11.84
N GLU A 217 -8.99 24.63 -12.11
CA GLU A 217 -7.82 24.60 -11.20
C GLU A 217 -8.17 25.14 -9.81
N GLU A 218 -9.03 26.16 -9.72
CA GLU A 218 -9.48 26.72 -8.45
C GLU A 218 -10.31 25.72 -7.64
N ALA A 219 -11.18 24.96 -8.30
CA ALA A 219 -12.02 23.96 -7.65
C ALA A 219 -11.16 22.79 -7.11
N GLN A 220 -10.18 22.34 -7.90
CA GLN A 220 -9.23 21.31 -7.48
C GLN A 220 -8.40 21.78 -6.29
N LYS A 221 -7.85 23.00 -6.36
CA LYS A 221 -7.08 23.59 -5.27
C LYS A 221 -7.91 23.71 -3.98
N ALA A 222 -9.17 24.14 -4.08
CA ALA A 222 -10.05 24.22 -2.92
C ALA A 222 -10.36 22.84 -2.31
N ALA A 223 -10.55 21.81 -3.15
CA ALA A 223 -10.71 20.43 -2.70
C ALA A 223 -9.46 19.91 -1.99
N ASP A 224 -8.27 20.14 -2.56
CA ASP A 224 -7.00 19.76 -1.97
C ASP A 224 -6.77 20.43 -0.61
N GLU A 225 -6.99 21.74 -0.50
CA GLU A 225 -6.87 22.47 0.77
C GLU A 225 -7.84 21.95 1.83
N ALA A 226 -9.07 21.61 1.43
CA ALA A 226 -10.07 21.04 2.33
C ALA A 226 -9.68 19.65 2.82
N MET A 227 -9.22 18.76 1.93
CA MET A 227 -8.73 17.43 2.27
C MET A 227 -7.49 17.50 3.18
N VAL A 228 -6.50 18.34 2.85
CA VAL A 228 -5.30 18.51 3.69
C VAL A 228 -5.66 19.03 5.08
N LYS A 229 -6.63 19.96 5.18
CA LYS A 229 -7.11 20.44 6.48
C LYS A 229 -7.78 19.33 7.29
N ASP A 230 -8.55 18.47 6.64
CA ASP A 230 -9.22 17.33 7.28
C ASP A 230 -8.22 16.24 7.73
N GLU A 231 -7.25 15.88 6.88
CA GLU A 231 -6.18 14.92 7.20
C GLU A 231 -5.43 15.31 8.49
N ARG A 232 -5.20 16.61 8.73
CA ARG A 232 -4.53 17.13 9.94
C ARG A 232 -5.27 16.83 11.25
N ARG A 233 -6.51 16.37 11.20
CA ARG A 233 -7.26 15.94 12.40
C ARG A 233 -6.70 14.65 12.98
N PHE A 234 -6.15 13.75 12.15
CA PHE A 234 -5.75 12.41 12.57
C PHE A 234 -4.34 11.99 12.12
N VAL A 235 -3.79 12.57 11.05
CA VAL A 235 -2.47 12.23 10.53
C VAL A 235 -1.36 13.09 11.15
N ASN A 236 -0.27 12.47 11.56
CA ASN A 236 1.00 13.16 11.80
C ASN A 236 1.72 13.36 10.46
N MET A 237 1.61 14.56 9.91
CA MET A 237 2.18 14.88 8.59
C MET A 237 3.69 14.68 8.56
N GLY A 238 4.41 15.15 9.59
CA GLY A 238 5.88 15.15 9.60
C GLY A 238 6.53 13.76 9.67
N THR A 239 5.75 12.72 9.96
CA THR A 239 6.21 11.32 9.99
C THR A 239 5.46 10.43 9.01
N SER A 240 4.61 11.01 8.16
CA SER A 240 3.87 10.31 7.11
C SER A 240 4.48 10.62 5.75
N HIS A 241 4.25 9.75 4.78
CA HIS A 241 4.75 9.90 3.41
C HIS A 241 3.59 9.94 2.42
N CYS A 242 3.78 10.61 1.29
CA CYS A 242 2.91 10.49 0.13
C CYS A 242 3.71 10.47 -1.17
N PHE A 243 3.31 9.64 -2.12
CA PHE A 243 4.01 9.48 -3.40
C PHE A 243 3.16 8.78 -4.45
N ILE A 244 3.50 9.02 -5.72
CA ILE A 244 2.90 8.37 -6.87
C ILE A 244 3.63 7.06 -7.18
N THR A 245 2.87 6.02 -7.48
CA THR A 245 3.35 4.70 -7.86
C THR A 245 2.74 4.19 -9.16
N LYS A 246 3.50 3.29 -9.82
CA LYS A 246 2.98 2.38 -10.83
C LYS A 246 2.70 1.03 -10.19
N GLU A 247 1.49 0.54 -10.37
CA GLU A 247 1.05 -0.76 -9.85
C GLU A 247 1.33 -1.88 -10.85
N TYR A 248 1.84 -3.00 -10.31
CA TYR A 248 2.07 -4.26 -11.01
C TYR A 248 1.36 -5.38 -10.24
N VAL A 249 0.26 -5.88 -10.81
CA VAL A 249 -0.41 -7.08 -10.29
C VAL A 249 0.40 -8.29 -10.73
N ILE A 250 1.17 -8.86 -9.80
CA ILE A 250 2.02 -10.00 -10.10
C ILE A 250 1.20 -11.27 -10.15
N PHE A 251 0.21 -11.45 -9.28
CA PHE A 251 -0.86 -12.45 -9.43
C PHE A 251 -2.08 -12.06 -8.59
N ASP A 252 -3.26 -12.50 -9.02
CA ASP A 252 -4.50 -12.37 -8.28
C ASP A 252 -5.35 -13.63 -8.49
N CYS A 253 -5.44 -14.45 -7.45
CA CYS A 253 -6.20 -15.70 -7.38
C CYS A 253 -7.53 -15.49 -6.63
N SER A 254 -7.86 -14.27 -6.21
CA SER A 254 -9.10 -14.01 -5.44
C SER A 254 -10.36 -14.20 -6.29
N ASN A 255 -10.23 -14.08 -7.61
CA ASN A 255 -11.33 -14.23 -8.56
C ASN A 255 -11.46 -15.64 -9.16
N SER A 256 -10.63 -16.62 -8.76
CA SER A 256 -10.79 -17.99 -9.24
C SER A 256 -11.93 -18.69 -8.48
N VAL A 257 -13.17 -18.43 -8.88
CA VAL A 257 -14.24 -19.40 -8.68
C VAL A 257 -13.85 -20.63 -9.50
N SER A 258 -13.86 -21.79 -8.83
CA SER A 258 -13.57 -23.11 -9.38
C SER A 258 -14.07 -23.29 -10.82
N SER A 259 -13.13 -23.37 -11.78
CA SER A 259 -13.31 -24.20 -12.98
C SER A 259 -12.49 -25.48 -12.80
N ALA A 260 -12.69 -26.16 -11.68
CA ALA A 260 -12.45 -27.59 -11.56
C ALA A 260 -13.81 -28.29 -11.63
N ALA A 261 -14.28 -28.47 -12.86
CA ALA A 261 -15.21 -29.53 -13.22
C ALA A 261 -14.70 -30.14 -14.53
N LEU A 262 -14.37 -31.42 -14.43
CA LEU A 262 -14.05 -32.36 -15.50
C LEU A 262 -15.16 -32.41 -16.56
#